data_AF-D1L278-F1
#
_entry.id   AF-D1L278-F1
#
_cell.length_a   1.000
_cell.length_b   1.000
_cell.length_c   1.000
_cell.angle_alpha   90.00
_cell.angle_beta   90.00
_cell.angle_gamma   90.00
#
_symmetry.space_group_name_H-M   'P 1'
#
loop_
_entity.id
_entity.type
_entity.pdbx_description
1 polymer ?
#
loop_
_entity_poly.entity_id
_entity_poly.type
_entity_poly.pdbx_seq_one_letter_code
_entity_poly.pdbx_strand_id
1 'polypeptide(L)' 'AEQLTKCEVFQRLKDLDGYGGITLPEWVCTVFHTSGCDTQTVVNNNGSTEYGLFQINNK' A
#
# COMPACT_ATOMS: atom_id res chain seq x y z
N ALA A 1 12.39 2.23 7.95
CA ALA A 1 11.58 2.47 6.75
C ALA A 1 12.23 1.78 5.56
N GLU A 2 11.60 0.72 5.04
CA GLU A 2 11.95 0.15 3.73
C GLU A 2 11.04 0.83 2.72
N GLN A 3 11.64 1.73 1.94
CA GLN A 3 11.00 2.51 0.89
C GLN A 3 11.13 1.77 -0.44
N LEU A 4 10.01 1.42 -1.06
CA LEU A 4 10.00 0.73 -2.33
C LEU A 4 9.85 1.70 -3.49
N THR A 5 10.43 1.35 -4.63
CA THR A 5 10.14 1.97 -5.92
C THR A 5 8.81 1.44 -6.48
N LYS A 6 8.19 2.19 -7.40
CA LYS A 6 6.95 1.75 -8.08
C LYS A 6 7.11 0.40 -8.77
N CYS A 7 8.27 0.13 -9.38
CA CYS A 7 8.54 -1.13 -10.05
C CYS A 7 8.67 -2.30 -9.06
N GLU A 8 9.29 -2.10 -7.89
CA GLU A 8 9.36 -3.13 -6.85
C GLU A 8 7.98 -3.43 -6.27
N VAL A 9 7.14 -2.42 -6.05
CA VAL A 9 5.74 -2.63 -5.66
C VAL A 9 5.00 -3.41 -6.75
N PHE A 10 5.13 -3.02 -8.02
CA PHE A 10 4.51 -3.72 -9.14
C PHE A 10 4.92 -5.19 -9.21
N GLN A 11 6.21 -5.50 -9.01
CA GLN A 11 6.72 -6.87 -9.01
C GLN A 11 6.22 -7.68 -7.82
N ARG A 12 6.21 -7.08 -6.62
CA ARG A 12 5.79 -7.76 -5.38
C ARG A 12 4.29 -7.98 -5.29
N LEU A 13 3.48 -7.13 -5.94
CA LEU A 13 2.02 -7.26 -5.97
C LEU A 13 1.49 -7.99 -7.20
N LYS A 14 2.35 -8.61 -8.02
CA LYS A 14 1.96 -9.24 -9.28
C LYS A 14 0.82 -10.25 -9.16
N ASP A 15 0.77 -10.99 -8.06
CA ASP A 15 -0.26 -12.01 -7.82
C ASP A 15 -1.63 -11.40 -7.45
N LEU A 16 -1.70 -10.09 -7.18
CA LEU A 16 -2.95 -9.36 -6.93
C LEU A 16 -3.59 -8.81 -8.22
N ASP A 17 -2.97 -8.99 -9.38
CA ASP A 17 -3.55 -8.49 -10.64
C ASP A 17 -4.90 -9.18 -10.93
N GLY A 18 -5.96 -8.36 -11.02
CA GLY A 18 -7.34 -8.82 -11.19
C GLY A 18 -8.02 -9.33 -9.91
N TYR A 19 -7.31 -9.38 -8.78
CA TYR A 19 -7.91 -9.76 -7.49
C TYR A 19 -8.98 -8.74 -7.09
N GLY A 20 -10.20 -9.21 -6.83
CA GLY A 20 -11.34 -8.34 -6.55
C GLY A 20 -11.77 -7.45 -7.73
N GLY A 21 -11.32 -7.75 -8.96
CA GLY A 21 -11.57 -6.93 -10.14
C GLY A 21 -10.70 -5.68 -10.24
N ILE A 22 -9.68 -5.54 -9.39
CA ILE A 22 -8.75 -4.40 -9.36
C ILE A 22 -7.50 -4.75 -10.16
N THR A 23 -7.08 -3.87 -11.06
CA THR A 23 -5.89 -4.08 -11.89
C THR A 23 -4.61 -3.78 -11.11
N LEU A 24 -3.50 -4.41 -11.49
CA LEU A 24 -2.20 -4.16 -10.85
C LEU A 24 -1.76 -2.68 -10.86
N PRO A 25 -1.95 -1.89 -11.94
CA PRO A 25 -1.68 -0.45 -11.90
C PRO A 25 -2.51 0.33 -10.87
N GLU A 26 -3.77 -0.07 -10.64
CA GLU A 26 -4.62 0.53 -9.60
C GLU A 26 -4.06 0.23 -8.21
N TRP A 27 -3.66 -1.01 -7.94
CA TRP A 27 -2.99 -1.38 -6.68
C TRP A 27 -1.74 -0.55 -6.41
N VAL A 28 -0.87 -0.38 -7.43
CA VAL A 28 0.34 0.44 -7.31
C VAL A 28 0.01 1.91 -7.09
N CYS A 29 -1.03 2.43 -7.75
CA CYS A 29 -1.52 3.80 -7.55
C CYS A 29 -2.00 4.01 -6.11
N THR A 30 -2.82 3.08 -5.59
CA THR A 30 -3.31 3.12 -4.22
C THR A 30 -2.16 3.14 -3.22
N VAL A 31 -1.22 2.19 -3.30
CA VAL A 31 -0.07 2.12 -2.40
C VAL A 31 0.79 3.39 -2.44
N PHE A 32 1.01 3.95 -3.63
CA PHE A 32 1.77 5.20 -3.76
C PHE A 32 1.08 6.37 -3.05
N HIS A 33 -0.23 6.49 -3.18
CA HIS A 33 -0.98 7.61 -2.59
C HIS A 33 -1.31 7.42 -1.10
N THR A 34 -1.37 6.19 -0.60
CA THR A 34 -1.67 5.92 0.82
C THR A 34 -0.45 5.94 1.71
N SER A 35 0.65 5.33 1.28
CA SER A 35 1.84 5.13 2.11
C SER A 35 3.12 5.68 1.51
N GLY A 36 3.06 6.23 0.29
CA GLY A 36 4.26 6.66 -0.44
C GLY A 36 5.14 5.49 -0.88
N CYS A 37 4.64 4.25 -0.89
CA CYS A 37 5.43 3.02 -1.03
C CYS A 37 6.39 2.70 0.14
N ASP A 38 6.25 3.33 1.31
CA ASP A 38 6.97 2.95 2.53
C ASP A 38 6.19 1.86 3.28
N THR A 39 6.86 0.72 3.46
CA THR A 39 6.31 -0.46 4.14
C THR A 39 6.10 -0.26 5.64
N GLN A 40 6.64 0.81 6.22
CA GLN A 40 6.61 1.12 7.65
C GLN A 40 5.85 2.41 7.98
N THR A 41 5.10 2.98 7.02
CA THR A 41 4.28 4.19 7.25
C THR A 41 3.28 3.97 8.38
N VAL A 42 3.25 4.88 9.35
CA VAL A 42 2.27 4.88 10.46
C VAL A 42 1.56 6.23 10.50
N VAL A 43 0.25 6.23 10.37
CA VAL A 43 -0.59 7.44 10.41
C VAL A 43 -1.59 7.32 11.56
N ASN A 44 -1.68 8.37 12.38
CA ASN A 44 -2.71 8.47 13.42
C ASN A 44 -3.89 9.26 12.89
N ASN A 45 -5.10 8.71 12.99
CA ASN A 45 -6.31 9.30 12.45
C ASN A 45 -7.45 9.19 13.48
N ASN A 46 -7.77 10.30 14.14
CA ASN A 46 -8.90 10.42 15.10
C ASN A 46 -9.06 9.23 16.08
N GLY A 47 -7.95 8.81 16.68
CA GLY A 47 -7.94 7.76 17.69
C GLY A 47 -7.90 6.33 17.16
N SER A 48 -7.73 6.13 15.85
CA SER A 48 -7.19 4.88 15.29
C SER A 48 -5.81 5.14 14.66
N THR A 49 -5.12 4.06 14.33
CA THR A 49 -3.81 4.09 13.68
C THR A 49 -3.84 3.18 12.47
N GLU A 50 -3.26 3.66 11.38
CA GLU A 50 -3.12 2.96 10.10
C GLU A 50 -1.65 2.56 9.89
N TYR A 51 -1.43 1.35 9.39
CA TYR A 51 -0.10 0.74 9.36
C TYR A 51 0.32 0.24 7.97
N GLY A 52 1.58 0.49 7.67
CA GLY A 52 2.34 -0.11 6.60
C GLY A 52 1.88 0.27 5.20
N LEU A 53 2.25 -0.56 4.23
CA LEU A 53 2.11 -0.29 2.80
C LEU A 53 0.67 0.01 2.36
N PHE A 54 -0.30 -0.67 2.99
CA PHE A 54 -1.72 -0.57 2.67
C PHE A 54 -2.52 0.28 3.66
N GLN A 55 -1.87 0.89 4.66
CA GLN A 55 -2.55 1.68 5.70
C GLN A 55 -3.70 0.90 6.37
N ILE A 56 -3.41 -0.33 6.81
CA ILE A 56 -4.39 -1.20 7.50
C ILE A 56 -4.72 -0.60 8.87
N ASN A 57 -6.00 -0.37 9.16
CA ASN A 57 -6.46 0.28 10.39
C ASN A 57 -6.49 -0.71 11.59
N ASN A 58 -6.21 -0.24 12.81
CA ASN A 58 -6.29 -1.05 14.04
C ASN A 58 -7.68 -1.11 14.70
N LYS A 59 -8.70 -0.52 14.09
CA LYS A 59 -10.10 -0.67 14.47
C LYS A 59 -10.87 -1.33 13.34
#